data_AF-A0AA51DCN1-F1
#
_entry.id   AF-A0AA51DCN1-F1
#
_cell.length_a   1.000
_cell.length_b   1.000
_cell.length_c   1.000
_cell.angle_alpha   90.00
_cell.angle_beta   90.00
_cell.angle_gamma   90.00
#
_symmetry.space_group_name_H-M   'P 1'
#
loop_
_entity.id
_entity.type
_entity.pdbx_description
1 polymer ?
#
loop_
_entity_poly.entity_id
_entity_poly.type
_entity_poly.pdbx_seq_one_letter_code
_entity_poly.pdbx_strand_id
1 'polypeptide(L)' 'MSKVYYCPDCGEKLKAYSGCASINYFCEKCNSLKSSKRILEEPPNGNKQEKK' A
#
# COMPACT_ATOMS: atom_id res chain seq x y z
N MET A 1 7.77 -4.99 -15.02
CA MET A 1 7.15 -5.67 -13.87
C MET A 1 6.75 -4.61 -12.84
N SER A 2 5.46 -4.40 -12.61
CA SER A 2 4.97 -3.44 -11.61
C SER A 2 4.88 -4.14 -10.26
N LYS A 3 5.78 -3.80 -9.32
CA LYS A 3 5.71 -4.34 -7.95
C LYS A 3 4.49 -3.76 -7.23
N VAL A 4 3.69 -4.63 -6.61
CA VAL A 4 2.56 -4.25 -5.77
C VAL A 4 3.02 -4.28 -4.33
N TYR A 5 2.64 -3.26 -3.56
CA TYR A 5 2.97 -3.17 -2.14
C TYR A 5 1.71 -3.16 -1.30
N TYR A 6 1.83 -3.55 -0.03
CA TYR A 6 0.73 -3.73 0.89
C TYR A 6 0.97 -2.92 2.17
N CYS A 7 -0.13 -2.45 2.76
CA CYS A 7 -0.12 -1.64 3.97
C CYS A 7 0.26 -2.53 5.17
N PRO A 8 1.24 -2.16 5.99
CA PRO A 8 1.61 -2.95 7.16
C PRO A 8 0.55 -2.93 8.26
N ASP A 9 -0.33 -1.93 8.28
CA ASP A 9 -1.34 -1.77 9.33
C ASP A 9 -2.65 -2.50 9.03
N CYS A 10 -3.13 -2.42 7.78
CA CYS A 10 -4.42 -2.99 7.39
C CYS A 10 -4.32 -4.12 6.36
N GLY A 11 -3.15 -4.34 5.77
CA GLY A 11 -2.92 -5.37 4.75
C GLY A 11 -3.46 -5.07 3.36
N GLU A 12 -4.04 -3.89 3.13
CA GLU A 12 -4.61 -3.53 1.84
C GLU A 12 -3.53 -3.07 0.84
N LYS A 13 -3.84 -3.14 -0.46
CA LYS A 13 -2.90 -2.74 -1.52
C LYS A 13 -2.63 -1.23 -1.45
N LEU A 14 -1.36 -0.87 -1.51
CA LEU A 14 -0.91 0.52 -1.59
C LEU A 14 -0.84 0.98 -3.03
N LYS A 15 -1.24 2.22 -3.27
CA LYS A 15 -1.02 2.90 -4.54
C LYS A 15 0.35 3.57 -4.53
N ALA A 16 1.19 3.20 -5.50
CA ALA A 16 2.44 3.89 -5.77
C ALA A 16 2.15 5.11 -6.67
N TYR A 17 2.34 6.29 -6.11
CA TYR A 17 2.25 7.56 -6.82
C TYR A 17 3.66 8.05 -7.13
N SER A 18 4.01 8.03 -8.41
CA SER A 18 5.26 8.65 -8.88
C SER A 18 5.08 10.17 -8.92
N GLY A 19 5.79 10.87 -8.03
CA GLY A 19 5.96 12.32 -8.09
C GLY A 19 7.23 12.70 -8.86
N CYS A 20 7.47 14.01 -9.00
CA CYS A 20 8.56 14.59 -9.81
C CYS A 20 9.98 14.07 -9.44
N ALA A 21 10.19 13.63 -8.19
CA ALA A 21 11.48 13.10 -7.72
C ALA A 21 11.39 11.85 -6.83
N SER A 22 10.17 11.41 -6.47
CA SER A 22 9.98 10.36 -5.46
C SER A 22 8.73 9.54 -5.72
N ILE A 23 8.75 8.27 -5.34
CA ILE A 23 7.58 7.41 -5.33
C ILE A 23 6.98 7.44 -3.92
N ASN A 24 5.71 7.81 -3.83
CA ASN A 24 4.95 7.83 -2.59
C ASN A 24 4.01 6.62 -2.54
N TYR A 25 3.95 5.93 -1.40
CA TYR A 25 3.05 4.80 -1.20
C TYR A 25 1.87 5.26 -0.36
N PHE A 26 0.67 5.29 -0.93
CA PHE A 26 -0.53 5.75 -0.25
C PHE A 26 -1.50 4.60 0.00
N CYS A 27 -1.99 4.50 1.24
CA CYS A 27 -3.04 3.56 1.60
C CYS A 27 -4.40 4.23 1.49
N GLU A 28 -5.27 3.74 0.61
CA GLU A 28 -6.64 4.27 0.48
C GLU A 28 -7.51 3.92 1.67
N LYS A 29 -7.29 2.76 2.30
CA LYS A 29 -8.07 2.34 3.48
C LYS A 29 -7.76 3.16 4.72
N CYS A 30 -6.48 3.37 4.98
CA CYS A 30 -6.01 4.19 6.10
C CYS A 30 -6.00 5.69 5.75
N ASN A 31 -6.27 6.03 4.48
CA ASN A 31 -6.16 7.37 3.90
C ASN A 31 -4.87 8.10 4.32
N SER A 32 -3.74 7.39 4.31
CA SER A 32 -2.48 7.85 4.88
C SER A 32 -1.29 7.40 4.03
N LEU A 33 -0.23 8.22 3.99
CA LEU A 33 1.04 7.89 3.36
C LEU A 33 1.81 6.88 4.21
N LYS A 34 2.32 5.83 3.56
CA LYS A 34 3.15 4.79 4.19
C LYS A 34 4.58 4.93 3.72
N SER A 35 5.51 4.80 4.67
CA SER A 35 6.93 4.87 4.39
C SER A 35 7.39 3.64 3.64
N SER A 36 8.15 3.82 2.56
CA SER A 36 8.67 2.75 1.70
C SER A 36 9.52 1.69 2.43
N LYS A 37 10.00 1.99 3.63
CA LYS A 37 10.74 1.04 4.49
C LYS A 37 9.84 0.10 5.30
N ARG A 38 8.56 0.45 5.50
CA ARG A 38 7.62 -0.34 6.30
C ARG A 38 6.54 -1.03 5.49
N ILE A 39 6.41 -0.70 4.20
CA ILE A 39 5.45 -1.37 3.31
C ILE A 39 5.81 -2.84 3.14
N LEU A 40 4.80 -3.67 2.96
CA LEU A 40 4.96 -5.11 2.75
C LEU A 40 5.00 -5.40 1.23
N GLU A 41 5.88 -6.30 0.79
CA GLU A 41 5.89 -6.76 -0.61
C GLU A 41 4.83 -7.85 -0.87
N GLU A 42 4.32 -8.47 0.20
CA GLU A 42 3.31 -9.53 0.16
C GLU A 42 2.10 -9.17 1.02
N PRO A 43 0.89 -9.65 0.67
CA PRO A 43 -0.30 -9.40 1.47
C PRO A 43 -0.18 -10.10 2.83
N PRO A 44 -0.35 -9.40 3.96
CA PRO A 44 -0.56 -10.09 5.22
C PRO A 44 -1.90 -10.83 5.13
N ASN A 45 -1.95 -12.06 5.64
CA ASN A 45 -2.97 -13.08 5.40
C ASN A 45 -4.33 -12.75 6.07
N GLY A 46 -4.90 -11.58 5.78
CA GLY A 46 -6.12 -11.00 6.37
C GLY A 46 -6.95 -10.33 5.28
N ASN A 47 -7.68 -11.15 4.54
CA ASN A 47 -8.53 -10.74 3.42
C ASN A 47 -9.77 -9.97 3.94
N LYS A 48 -9.83 -8.65 3.73
CA LYS A 48 -11.07 -7.87 3.85
C LYS A 48 -11.23 -6.94 2.65
N GLN A 49 -11.43 -7.54 1.49
CA GLN A 49 -11.98 -6.84 0.33
C GLN A 49 -13.52 -6.85 0.44
N GLU A 50 -14.07 -6.15 1.44
CA GLU A 50 -15.50 -5.86 1.51
C GLU A 50 -15.76 -4.61 0.64
N LYS A 51 -16.01 -4.84 -0.64
CA LYS A 51 -16.52 -3.82 -1.58
C LYS A 51 -18.03 -4.05 -1.67
N LYS A 52 -18.80 -3.25 -0.91
CA LYS A 52 -20.26 -3.24 -0.90
C LYS A 52 -20.80 -2.31 -1.98
#